data_AF-A0A958HUL6-F1
#
_entry.id   AF-A0A958HUL6-F1
#
_cell.length_a   1.000
_cell.length_b   1.000
_cell.length_c   1.000
_cell.angle_alpha   90.00
_cell.angle_beta   90.00
_cell.angle_gamma   90.00
#
_symmetry.space_group_name_H-M   'P 1'
#
loop_
_entity.id
_entity.type
_entity.pdbx_description
1 polymer ?
#
loop_
_entity_poly.entity_id
_entity_poly.type
_entity_poly.pdbx_seq_one_letter_code
_entity_poly.pdbx_strand_id
1 'polypeptide(L)'
;MYRIESKIDTSSQEFRDNRAAMEAKVTELKARVQAVKQGGPPHAHQAHASRNKLFVRERLKQLFDPGSPFLEFSQLAAWDLYDNQAPSAGMVTGVGVVHGREVLVVAHDATVKGGTYFPMTIKKHLRAQEIAMQNRLPCVYLVDSGGIFLPYQSETFPDRDHFGRIFFNQARMSAEGIPQISVVLGSSTAGGAYQPAMSDEVVIVRKQGYIYIGGPPLVKAATGEVVTDEDLGGADVHARISGVADHYAHNEEHAFEITRNILENLSPASPFALARSQPEAPHYDPAELHGVIPSDIRKPFDIREVIARLVDGSRFQEFKELYGPTLVCGFARIMGYPVGILGNNGVLFSESAVKGAHFINLCTIRKIPLIFLQNITGFIVGKEYEHGGIARNGAKLVHAVANANVPK
;
A
#
# COMPACT_ATOMS: atom_id res chain seq x y z
N MET A 1 25.50 -20.13 4.68
CA MET A 1 24.99 -19.88 3.32
C MET A 1 26.17 -19.40 2.48
N TYR A 2 26.26 -19.85 1.23
CA TYR A 2 27.34 -19.46 0.32
C TYR A 2 27.07 -18.08 -0.26
N ARG A 3 28.13 -17.30 -0.50
CA ARG A 3 28.02 -16.05 -1.25
C ARG A 3 27.83 -16.38 -2.72
N ILE A 4 26.93 -15.68 -3.39
CA ILE A 4 26.81 -15.73 -4.85
C ILE A 4 28.02 -15.00 -5.43
N GLU A 5 28.78 -15.67 -6.28
CA GLU A 5 29.84 -15.04 -7.07
C GLU A 5 29.22 -14.47 -8.36
N SER A 6 29.13 -13.14 -8.45
CA SER A 6 28.57 -12.43 -9.60
C SER A 6 29.42 -12.65 -10.85
N LYS A 7 28.76 -12.88 -11.99
CA LYS A 7 29.36 -13.00 -13.33
C LYS A 7 29.19 -11.73 -14.15
N ILE A 8 28.61 -10.68 -13.57
CA ILE A 8 28.37 -9.41 -14.25
C ILE A 8 29.66 -8.59 -14.26
N ASP A 9 30.10 -8.22 -15.45
CA ASP A 9 31.13 -7.20 -15.65
C ASP A 9 30.48 -5.82 -15.75
N THR A 10 30.59 -5.05 -14.68
CA THR A 10 30.04 -3.69 -14.57
C THR A 10 30.75 -2.67 -15.47
N SER A 11 31.92 -3.04 -16.03
CA SER A 11 32.67 -2.22 -16.99
C SER A 11 32.31 -2.51 -18.45
N SER A 12 31.54 -3.58 -18.70
CA SER A 12 31.15 -4.00 -20.04
C SER A 12 30.21 -2.99 -20.72
N GLN A 13 30.23 -2.97 -22.06
CA GLN A 13 29.31 -2.13 -22.83
C GLN A 13 27.85 -2.55 -22.60
N GLU A 14 27.59 -3.86 -22.55
CA GLU A 14 26.25 -4.39 -22.29
C GLU A 14 25.67 -3.87 -20.97
N PHE A 15 26.45 -3.91 -19.89
CA PHE A 15 26.00 -3.40 -18.59
C PHE A 15 25.67 -1.91 -18.65
N ARG A 16 26.51 -1.11 -19.32
CA ARG A 16 26.29 0.33 -19.50
C ARG A 16 25.02 0.63 -20.28
N ASP A 17 24.76 -0.12 -21.35
CA ASP A 17 23.57 0.06 -22.19
C ASP A 17 22.29 -0.31 -21.42
N ASN A 18 22.30 -1.44 -20.70
CA ASN A 18 21.20 -1.86 -19.83
C ASN A 18 20.93 -0.82 -18.73
N ARG A 19 21.99 -0.34 -18.09
CA ARG A 19 21.92 0.69 -17.05
C ARG A 19 21.29 1.98 -17.56
N ALA A 20 21.73 2.47 -18.71
CA ALA A 20 21.16 3.68 -19.32
C ALA A 20 19.66 3.51 -19.63
N ALA A 21 19.26 2.36 -20.18
CA ALA A 21 17.86 2.06 -20.48
C ALA A 21 16.99 2.01 -19.21
N MET A 22 17.46 1.34 -18.15
CA MET A 22 16.75 1.28 -16.87
C MET A 22 16.68 2.66 -16.19
N GLU A 23 17.79 3.42 -16.18
CA GLU A 23 17.82 4.75 -15.58
C GLU A 23 16.87 5.73 -16.29
N ALA A 24 16.69 5.61 -17.61
CA ALA A 24 15.68 6.37 -18.33
C ALA A 24 14.26 6.04 -17.83
N LYS A 25 13.95 4.76 -17.58
CA LYS A 25 12.65 4.33 -17.03
C LYS A 25 12.44 4.75 -15.58
N VAL A 26 13.48 4.70 -14.76
CA VAL A 26 13.44 5.22 -13.38
C VAL A 26 13.21 6.73 -13.38
N THR A 27 13.85 7.46 -14.29
CA THR A 27 13.65 8.91 -14.46
C THR A 27 12.23 9.23 -14.88
N GLU A 28 11.69 8.50 -15.84
CA GLU A 28 10.29 8.60 -16.28
C GLU A 28 9.31 8.34 -15.11
N LEU A 29 9.52 7.25 -14.35
CA LEU A 29 8.74 6.95 -13.16
C LEU A 29 8.79 8.09 -12.13
N LYS A 30 9.99 8.59 -11.81
CA LYS A 30 10.16 9.70 -10.87
C LYS A 30 9.42 10.95 -11.33
N ALA A 31 9.50 11.29 -12.61
CA ALA A 31 8.78 12.44 -13.17
C ALA A 31 7.25 12.28 -13.03
N ARG A 32 6.70 11.11 -13.35
CA ARG A 32 5.26 10.81 -13.17
C ARG A 32 4.84 10.89 -11.71
N VAL A 33 5.66 10.34 -10.79
CA VAL A 33 5.42 10.45 -9.34
C VAL A 33 5.44 11.90 -8.89
N GLN A 34 6.37 12.74 -9.37
CA GLN A 34 6.38 14.17 -9.05
C GLN A 34 5.16 14.91 -9.60
N ALA A 35 4.66 14.52 -10.77
CA ALA A 35 3.45 15.11 -11.35
C ALA A 35 2.20 14.79 -10.50
N VAL A 36 1.95 13.52 -10.14
CA VAL A 36 0.80 13.16 -9.30
C VAL A 36 0.89 13.72 -7.89
N LYS A 37 2.10 13.99 -7.40
CA LYS A 37 2.34 14.61 -6.08
C LYS A 37 1.86 16.06 -6.00
N GLN A 38 1.64 16.73 -7.13
CA GLN A 38 1.08 18.08 -7.17
C GLN A 38 -0.40 18.12 -6.76
N GLY A 39 -1.10 16.98 -6.72
CA GLY A 39 -2.51 16.95 -6.35
C GLY A 39 -3.40 17.64 -7.40
N GLY A 40 -4.40 18.38 -6.93
CA GLY A 40 -5.38 19.05 -7.77
C GLY A 40 -4.85 20.27 -8.55
N PRO A 41 -5.73 20.90 -9.35
CA PRO A 41 -5.37 22.10 -10.13
C PRO A 41 -5.11 23.33 -9.23
N PRO A 42 -4.36 24.35 -9.70
CA PRO A 42 -3.96 25.51 -8.90
C PRO A 42 -5.11 26.25 -8.17
N HIS A 43 -6.28 26.36 -8.80
CA HIS A 43 -7.44 27.01 -8.16
C HIS A 43 -7.95 26.22 -6.93
N ALA A 44 -7.82 24.89 -6.94
CA ALA A 44 -8.19 24.06 -5.80
C ALA A 44 -7.18 24.20 -4.65
N HIS A 45 -5.89 24.36 -4.97
CA HIS A 45 -4.86 24.70 -3.98
C HIS A 45 -5.11 26.07 -3.33
N GLN A 46 -5.45 27.09 -4.12
CA GLN A 46 -5.81 28.41 -3.60
C GLN A 46 -7.04 28.35 -2.68
N ALA A 47 -8.08 27.59 -3.08
CA ALA A 47 -9.28 27.40 -2.27
C ALA A 47 -9.01 26.58 -0.99
N HIS A 48 -8.05 25.65 -1.02
CA HIS A 48 -7.64 24.89 0.17
C HIS A 48 -6.84 25.78 1.13
N ALA A 49 -5.87 26.53 0.61
CA ALA A 49 -5.03 27.44 1.39
C ALA A 49 -5.82 28.61 1.99
N SER A 50 -6.83 29.15 1.29
CA SER A 50 -7.67 30.24 1.81
C SER A 50 -8.50 29.84 3.03
N ARG A 51 -8.64 28.54 3.29
CA ARG A 51 -9.29 27.97 4.47
C ARG A 51 -8.31 27.68 5.61
N ASN A 52 -7.03 28.06 5.47
CA ASN A 52 -5.95 27.81 6.44
C ASN A 52 -5.76 26.33 6.79
N LYS A 53 -5.93 25.43 5.80
CA LYS A 53 -5.75 24.00 5.95
C LYS A 53 -4.38 23.57 5.43
N LEU A 54 -3.72 22.64 6.11
CA LEU A 54 -2.50 21.99 5.63
C LEU A 54 -2.81 21.08 4.44
N PHE A 55 -1.88 20.97 3.52
CA PHE A 55 -1.98 20.01 2.42
C PHE A 55 -1.78 18.58 2.91
N VAL A 56 -2.34 17.60 2.19
CA VAL A 56 -2.34 16.18 2.63
C VAL A 56 -0.96 15.65 3.00
N ARG A 57 0.09 16.03 2.26
CA ARG A 57 1.47 15.58 2.55
C ARG A 57 2.13 16.33 3.70
N GLU A 58 1.66 17.53 4.03
CA GLU A 58 2.10 18.27 5.22
C GLU A 58 1.47 17.68 6.48
N ARG A 59 0.18 17.31 6.40
CA ARG A 59 -0.52 16.57 7.46
C ARG A 59 0.21 15.27 7.83
N LEU A 60 0.68 14.50 6.84
CA LEU A 60 1.47 13.29 7.09
C LEU A 60 2.81 13.59 7.80
N LYS A 61 3.49 14.69 7.44
CA LYS A 61 4.74 15.10 8.12
C LYS A 61 4.51 15.49 9.59
N GLN A 62 3.38 16.11 9.89
CA GLN A 62 2.99 16.47 11.27
C GLN A 62 2.62 15.24 12.10
N LEU A 63 1.96 14.25 11.48
CA LEU A 63 1.56 13.02 12.17
C LEU A 63 2.76 12.12 12.49
N PHE A 64 3.67 11.91 11.54
CA PHE A 64 4.75 10.92 11.67
C PHE A 64 5.91 11.38 12.54
N ASP A 65 6.63 10.40 13.10
CA ASP A 65 7.86 10.65 13.84
C ASP A 65 8.93 11.30 12.93
N PRO A 66 9.63 12.35 13.40
CA PRO A 66 10.66 13.02 12.61
C PRO A 66 11.75 12.06 12.11
N GLY A 67 12.01 12.09 10.80
CA GLY A 67 13.04 11.26 10.17
C GLY A 67 12.64 9.80 9.95
N SER A 68 11.43 9.39 10.34
CA SER A 68 10.93 8.04 10.09
C SER A 68 10.60 7.78 8.62
N PRO A 69 10.70 6.53 8.14
CA PRO A 69 10.33 6.19 6.77
C PRO A 69 8.81 6.23 6.57
N PHE A 70 8.39 6.53 5.35
CA PHE A 70 7.01 6.40 4.89
C PHE A 70 6.96 5.52 3.63
N LEU A 71 6.31 4.37 3.73
CA LEU A 71 6.08 3.48 2.59
C LEU A 71 4.74 3.85 1.94
N GLU A 72 4.80 4.74 0.95
CA GLU A 72 3.62 5.18 0.20
C GLU A 72 3.14 4.09 -0.79
N PHE A 73 1.84 3.83 -0.80
CA PHE A 73 1.22 2.84 -1.68
C PHE A 73 0.61 3.49 -2.93
N SER A 74 0.71 2.78 -4.06
CA SER A 74 -0.04 3.07 -5.29
C SER A 74 -0.03 4.55 -5.68
N GLN A 75 1.16 5.16 -5.71
CA GLN A 75 1.35 6.58 -6.03
C GLN A 75 0.73 6.97 -7.37
N LEU A 76 0.83 6.08 -8.37
CA LEU A 76 0.27 6.29 -9.71
C LEU A 76 -1.16 5.75 -9.86
N ALA A 77 -1.91 5.55 -8.76
CA ALA A 77 -3.32 5.16 -8.88
C ALA A 77 -4.09 6.19 -9.72
N ALA A 78 -4.92 5.69 -10.64
CA ALA A 78 -5.66 6.47 -11.63
C ALA A 78 -4.82 7.29 -12.64
N TRP A 79 -3.52 6.98 -12.79
CA TRP A 79 -2.71 7.51 -13.88
C TRP A 79 -3.28 7.10 -15.25
N ASP A 80 -3.46 8.07 -16.14
CA ASP A 80 -4.09 7.96 -17.46
C ASP A 80 -5.53 7.40 -17.43
N LEU A 81 -6.23 7.58 -16.30
CA LEU A 81 -7.68 7.33 -16.18
C LEU A 81 -8.42 8.65 -15.90
N TYR A 82 -9.70 8.71 -16.27
CA TYR A 82 -10.60 9.85 -15.98
C TYR A 82 -10.03 11.20 -16.45
N ASP A 83 -9.38 11.23 -17.61
CA ASP A 83 -8.67 12.41 -18.15
C ASP A 83 -7.65 13.01 -17.14
N ASN A 84 -7.02 12.16 -16.33
CA ASN A 84 -6.07 12.53 -15.27
C ASN A 84 -6.65 13.51 -14.23
N GLN A 85 -7.98 13.53 -14.06
CA GLN A 85 -8.65 14.41 -13.09
C GLN A 85 -8.55 13.92 -11.63
N ALA A 86 -8.02 12.72 -11.40
CA ALA A 86 -7.89 12.09 -10.10
C ALA A 86 -6.44 11.61 -9.82
N PRO A 87 -5.43 12.50 -9.80
CA PRO A 87 -4.05 12.11 -9.54
C PRO A 87 -3.93 11.39 -8.19
N SER A 88 -3.13 10.32 -8.15
CA SER A 88 -3.01 9.40 -7.00
C SER A 88 -4.35 8.81 -6.52
N ALA A 89 -5.38 8.84 -7.36
CA ALA A 89 -6.78 8.57 -7.02
C ALA A 89 -7.33 9.45 -5.88
N GLY A 90 -6.85 10.69 -5.73
CA GLY A 90 -7.39 11.67 -4.76
C GLY A 90 -7.07 11.37 -3.29
N MET A 91 -6.13 10.46 -3.02
CA MET A 91 -5.69 10.14 -1.65
C MET A 91 -4.24 9.66 -1.60
N VAL A 92 -3.63 9.81 -0.44
CA VAL A 92 -2.34 9.22 -0.08
C VAL A 92 -2.61 8.08 0.91
N THR A 93 -2.09 6.90 0.61
CA THR A 93 -2.15 5.74 1.51
C THR A 93 -0.75 5.19 1.73
N GLY A 94 -0.49 4.58 2.87
CA GLY A 94 0.83 4.03 3.17
C GLY A 94 1.00 3.63 4.62
N VAL A 95 2.22 3.24 4.97
CA VAL A 95 2.61 2.95 6.36
C VAL A 95 3.68 3.94 6.79
N GLY A 96 3.44 4.62 7.90
CA GLY A 96 4.39 5.50 8.56
C GLY A 96 4.60 5.08 10.02
N VAL A 97 5.43 5.83 10.74
CA VAL A 97 5.77 5.53 12.14
C VAL A 97 5.29 6.66 13.04
N VAL A 98 4.62 6.31 14.13
CA VAL A 98 4.15 7.23 15.18
C VAL A 98 4.46 6.63 16.55
N HIS A 99 5.23 7.33 17.38
CA HIS A 99 5.74 6.80 18.65
C HIS A 99 6.43 5.43 18.49
N GLY A 100 7.21 5.26 17.43
CA GLY A 100 7.88 3.99 17.11
C GLY A 100 6.95 2.86 16.64
N ARG A 101 5.65 3.12 16.48
CA ARG A 101 4.65 2.16 16.00
C ARG A 101 4.34 2.37 14.52
N GLU A 102 4.32 1.28 13.76
CA GLU A 102 3.86 1.28 12.37
C GLU A 102 2.34 1.46 12.31
N VAL A 103 1.88 2.46 11.56
CA VAL A 103 0.45 2.77 11.38
C VAL A 103 0.10 2.86 9.90
N LEU A 104 -1.04 2.30 9.52
CA LEU A 104 -1.61 2.49 8.20
C LEU A 104 -2.32 3.84 8.16
N VAL A 105 -2.00 4.68 7.18
CA VAL A 105 -2.69 5.93 6.93
C VAL A 105 -3.53 5.86 5.65
N VAL A 106 -4.70 6.47 5.71
CA VAL A 106 -5.51 6.82 4.54
C VAL A 106 -5.86 8.30 4.64
N ALA A 107 -5.26 9.12 3.77
CA ALA A 107 -5.38 10.57 3.83
C ALA A 107 -5.94 11.14 2.53
N HIS A 108 -7.08 11.81 2.62
CA HIS A 108 -7.71 12.44 1.45
C HIS A 108 -6.92 13.66 0.98
N ASP A 109 -6.84 13.83 -0.33
CA ASP A 109 -6.39 15.07 -0.95
C ASP A 109 -7.61 15.88 -1.41
N ALA A 110 -8.04 16.82 -0.56
CA ALA A 110 -9.18 17.69 -0.85
C ALA A 110 -8.97 18.59 -2.08
N THR A 111 -7.72 18.79 -2.53
CA THR A 111 -7.45 19.56 -3.75
C THR A 111 -7.89 18.79 -5.01
N VAL A 112 -7.94 17.45 -4.94
CA VAL A 112 -8.34 16.59 -6.06
C VAL A 112 -9.85 16.42 -6.05
N LYS A 113 -10.56 17.22 -6.84
CA LYS A 113 -12.03 17.17 -6.99
C LYS A 113 -12.76 17.19 -5.63
N GLY A 114 -12.27 17.98 -4.67
CA GLY A 114 -12.86 18.06 -3.33
C GLY A 114 -12.67 16.81 -2.49
N GLY A 115 -11.68 15.96 -2.80
CA GLY A 115 -11.45 14.68 -2.13
C GLY A 115 -12.52 13.63 -2.43
N THR A 116 -13.26 13.79 -3.54
CA THR A 116 -14.36 12.87 -3.89
C THR A 116 -13.86 11.49 -4.32
N TYR A 117 -14.66 10.46 -4.06
CA TYR A 117 -14.33 9.08 -4.37
C TYR A 117 -14.65 8.72 -5.82
N PHE A 118 -13.61 8.51 -6.62
CA PHE A 118 -13.67 7.80 -7.90
C PHE A 118 -13.67 6.28 -7.67
N PRO A 119 -14.01 5.45 -8.66
CA PRO A 119 -13.90 3.99 -8.53
C PRO A 119 -12.50 3.55 -8.08
N MET A 120 -11.44 4.14 -8.64
CA MET A 120 -10.06 3.87 -8.22
C MET A 120 -9.71 4.38 -6.82
N THR A 121 -10.38 5.42 -6.33
CA THR A 121 -10.22 5.92 -4.96
C THR A 121 -10.70 4.87 -3.96
N ILE A 122 -11.87 4.27 -4.22
CA ILE A 122 -12.41 3.19 -3.39
C ILE A 122 -11.47 1.99 -3.41
N LYS A 123 -11.05 1.55 -4.61
CA LYS A 123 -10.12 0.42 -4.73
C LYS A 123 -8.81 0.65 -3.97
N LYS A 124 -8.27 1.87 -4.03
CA LYS A 124 -7.05 2.26 -3.28
C LYS A 124 -7.28 2.24 -1.77
N HIS A 125 -8.42 2.75 -1.29
CA HIS A 125 -8.78 2.71 0.13
C HIS A 125 -8.93 1.26 0.61
N LEU A 126 -9.74 0.44 -0.07
CA LEU A 126 -9.94 -0.97 0.29
C LEU A 126 -8.63 -1.76 0.29
N ARG A 127 -7.74 -1.50 -0.66
CA ARG A 127 -6.42 -2.13 -0.68
C ARG A 127 -5.57 -1.73 0.53
N ALA A 128 -5.65 -0.48 0.99
CA ALA A 128 -4.96 -0.05 2.20
C ALA A 128 -5.52 -0.76 3.44
N GLN A 129 -6.84 -0.87 3.57
CA GLN A 129 -7.47 -1.63 4.66
C GLN A 129 -7.09 -3.11 4.62
N GLU A 130 -7.02 -3.73 3.44
CA GLU A 130 -6.59 -5.12 3.29
C GLU A 130 -5.15 -5.31 3.82
N ILE A 131 -4.25 -4.38 3.51
CA ILE A 131 -2.88 -4.38 4.04
C ILE A 131 -2.89 -4.25 5.57
N ALA A 132 -3.70 -3.34 6.13
CA ALA A 132 -3.82 -3.18 7.58
C ALA A 132 -4.38 -4.44 8.26
N MET A 133 -5.42 -5.06 7.70
CA MET A 133 -5.99 -6.32 8.18
C MET A 133 -4.93 -7.42 8.22
N GLN A 134 -4.24 -7.64 7.10
CA GLN A 134 -3.27 -8.73 6.96
C GLN A 134 -2.03 -8.55 7.84
N ASN A 135 -1.66 -7.31 8.16
CA ASN A 135 -0.46 -6.99 8.94
C ASN A 135 -0.76 -6.46 10.35
N ARG A 136 -2.04 -6.42 10.76
CA ARG A 136 -2.52 -5.92 12.06
C ARG A 136 -2.04 -4.51 12.39
N LEU A 137 -2.11 -3.61 11.41
CA LEU A 137 -1.69 -2.21 11.55
C LEU A 137 -2.87 -1.35 12.02
N PRO A 138 -2.74 -0.54 13.09
CA PRO A 138 -3.74 0.47 13.42
C PRO A 138 -3.97 1.42 12.24
N CYS A 139 -5.22 1.78 12.02
CA CYS A 139 -5.63 2.63 10.91
C CYS A 139 -5.86 4.06 11.38
N VAL A 140 -5.25 5.03 10.70
CA VAL A 140 -5.51 6.46 10.87
C VAL A 140 -6.08 7.03 9.58
N TYR A 141 -7.32 7.51 9.67
CA TYR A 141 -8.05 8.10 8.56
C TYR A 141 -8.02 9.63 8.66
N LEU A 142 -7.31 10.30 7.74
CA LEU A 142 -7.36 11.76 7.64
C LEU A 142 -8.51 12.14 6.70
N VAL A 143 -9.66 12.44 7.28
CA VAL A 143 -10.96 12.60 6.60
C VAL A 143 -11.12 14.03 6.10
N ASP A 144 -11.25 14.18 4.77
CA ASP A 144 -11.43 15.47 4.10
C ASP A 144 -12.00 15.24 2.69
N SER A 145 -13.27 14.82 2.62
CA SER A 145 -13.90 14.31 1.39
C SER A 145 -15.31 14.83 1.19
N GLY A 146 -15.59 15.31 -0.03
CA GLY A 146 -16.93 15.67 -0.48
C GLY A 146 -17.87 14.51 -0.82
N GLY A 147 -17.52 13.25 -0.51
CA GLY A 147 -18.33 12.07 -0.78
C GLY A 147 -17.98 11.36 -2.09
N ILE A 148 -18.90 10.59 -2.67
CA ILE A 148 -18.65 9.89 -3.94
C ILE A 148 -18.69 10.84 -5.13
N PHE A 149 -17.91 10.53 -6.17
CA PHE A 149 -17.99 11.26 -7.43
C PHE A 149 -19.23 10.81 -8.20
N LEU A 150 -20.32 11.58 -8.08
CA LEU A 150 -21.66 11.24 -8.58
C LEU A 150 -21.72 10.78 -10.05
N PRO A 151 -20.95 11.35 -11.00
CA PRO A 151 -20.93 10.85 -12.38
C PRO A 151 -20.56 9.36 -12.51
N TYR A 152 -19.83 8.80 -11.52
CA TYR A 152 -19.47 7.38 -11.47
C TYR A 152 -20.19 6.62 -10.32
N GLN A 153 -21.39 7.06 -9.92
CA GLN A 153 -22.13 6.45 -8.80
C GLN A 153 -22.34 4.93 -8.94
N SER A 154 -22.60 4.44 -10.16
CA SER A 154 -22.86 3.02 -10.43
C SER A 154 -21.63 2.13 -10.22
N GLU A 155 -20.44 2.73 -10.35
CA GLU A 155 -19.13 2.08 -10.15
C GLU A 155 -18.54 2.39 -8.77
N THR A 156 -19.28 3.10 -7.91
CA THR A 156 -18.80 3.52 -6.59
C THR A 156 -19.71 3.12 -5.45
N PHE A 157 -20.99 2.80 -5.68
CA PHE A 157 -21.95 2.53 -4.62
C PHE A 157 -22.42 1.06 -4.50
N PRO A 158 -22.92 0.38 -5.56
CA PRO A 158 -23.79 -0.78 -5.37
C PRO A 158 -23.14 -2.14 -5.08
N ASP A 159 -21.89 -2.38 -5.51
CA ASP A 159 -21.29 -3.72 -5.51
C ASP A 159 -20.53 -4.06 -4.22
N ARG A 160 -20.20 -5.33 -4.02
CA ARG A 160 -19.54 -5.87 -2.82
C ARG A 160 -18.27 -5.11 -2.43
N ASP A 161 -17.48 -4.70 -3.42
CA ASP A 161 -16.18 -4.05 -3.25
C ASP A 161 -16.25 -2.54 -3.56
N HIS A 162 -17.45 -1.95 -3.41
CA HIS A 162 -17.69 -0.51 -3.53
C HIS A 162 -17.64 0.19 -2.16
N PHE A 163 -18.07 1.46 -2.10
CA PHE A 163 -17.84 2.37 -0.97
C PHE A 163 -18.27 1.80 0.39
N GLY A 164 -19.38 1.06 0.45
CA GLY A 164 -19.86 0.43 1.68
C GLY A 164 -18.89 -0.61 2.29
N ARG A 165 -17.99 -1.19 1.48
CA ARG A 165 -17.00 -2.17 1.97
C ARG A 165 -15.99 -1.55 2.93
N ILE A 166 -15.75 -0.25 2.83
CA ILE A 166 -14.86 0.50 3.73
C ILE A 166 -15.35 0.34 5.17
N PHE A 167 -16.65 0.56 5.38
CA PHE A 167 -17.30 0.47 6.69
C PHE A 167 -17.36 -0.96 7.20
N PHE A 168 -17.63 -1.93 6.32
CA PHE A 168 -17.58 -3.35 6.67
C PHE A 168 -16.18 -3.74 7.18
N ASN A 169 -15.12 -3.37 6.46
CA ASN A 169 -13.75 -3.70 6.85
C ASN A 169 -13.37 -3.02 8.16
N GLN A 170 -13.76 -1.75 8.34
CA GLN A 170 -13.51 -0.99 9.57
C GLN A 170 -14.15 -1.66 10.80
N ALA A 171 -15.43 -2.03 10.72
CA ALA A 171 -16.11 -2.75 11.80
C ALA A 171 -15.44 -4.11 12.11
N ARG A 172 -14.99 -4.83 11.07
CA ARG A 172 -14.30 -6.12 11.25
C ARG A 172 -12.92 -5.96 11.87
N MET A 173 -12.14 -4.97 11.41
CA MET A 173 -10.83 -4.65 11.99
C MET A 173 -10.94 -4.25 13.47
N SER A 174 -11.88 -3.38 13.81
CA SER A 174 -12.16 -3.01 15.21
C SER A 174 -12.50 -4.24 16.05
N ALA A 175 -13.41 -5.11 15.56
CA ALA A 175 -13.75 -6.37 16.24
C ALA A 175 -12.58 -7.36 16.40
N GLU A 176 -11.58 -7.31 15.51
CA GLU A 176 -10.34 -8.08 15.58
C GLU A 176 -9.25 -7.40 16.44
N GLY A 177 -9.58 -6.27 17.08
CA GLY A 177 -8.66 -5.50 17.93
C GLY A 177 -7.60 -4.72 17.15
N ILE A 178 -7.89 -4.35 15.89
CA ILE A 178 -7.06 -3.45 15.08
C ILE A 178 -7.67 -2.04 15.20
N PRO A 179 -7.04 -1.09 15.92
CA PRO A 179 -7.63 0.20 16.21
C PRO A 179 -7.95 1.03 14.97
N GLN A 180 -9.12 1.68 14.97
CA GLN A 180 -9.64 2.53 13.90
C GLN A 180 -9.76 3.97 14.41
N ILE A 181 -8.96 4.89 13.88
CA ILE A 181 -8.92 6.28 14.35
C ILE A 181 -9.25 7.21 13.20
N SER A 182 -10.23 8.10 13.37
CA SER A 182 -10.56 9.12 12.37
C SER A 182 -10.19 10.52 12.85
N VAL A 183 -9.57 11.28 11.96
CA VAL A 183 -9.23 12.69 12.16
C VAL A 183 -9.99 13.50 11.11
N VAL A 184 -11.04 14.19 11.51
CA VAL A 184 -11.93 14.95 10.64
C VAL A 184 -11.39 16.36 10.44
N LEU A 185 -10.74 16.54 9.29
CA LEU A 185 -10.01 17.74 8.89
C LEU A 185 -10.78 18.56 7.83
N GLY A 186 -12.00 18.15 7.51
CA GLY A 186 -12.85 18.78 6.51
C GLY A 186 -14.23 18.13 6.48
N SER A 187 -14.87 18.19 5.31
CA SER A 187 -16.19 17.58 5.14
C SER A 187 -16.10 16.05 5.19
N SER A 188 -17.12 15.45 5.81
CA SER A 188 -17.41 14.03 5.85
C SER A 188 -18.91 13.85 5.64
N THR A 189 -19.31 13.80 4.35
CA THR A 189 -20.72 13.88 3.95
C THR A 189 -21.29 12.54 3.48
N ALA A 190 -22.60 12.36 3.68
CA ALA A 190 -23.37 11.20 3.24
C ALA A 190 -22.77 9.89 3.72
N GLY A 191 -22.51 8.94 2.83
CA GLY A 191 -21.86 7.68 3.23
C GLY A 191 -20.50 7.91 3.89
N GLY A 192 -19.77 8.98 3.53
CA GLY A 192 -18.48 9.31 4.12
C GLY A 192 -18.55 9.58 5.62
N ALA A 193 -19.71 10.02 6.14
CA ALA A 193 -19.95 10.26 7.55
C ALA A 193 -19.80 9.00 8.42
N TYR A 194 -19.96 7.81 7.84
CA TYR A 194 -19.75 6.55 8.57
C TYR A 194 -18.27 6.27 8.86
N GLN A 195 -17.33 6.86 8.10
CA GLN A 195 -15.90 6.70 8.36
C GLN A 195 -15.53 7.16 9.79
N PRO A 196 -15.82 8.41 10.21
CA PRO A 196 -15.64 8.80 11.60
C PRO A 196 -16.62 8.09 12.53
N ALA A 197 -17.92 8.02 12.21
CA ALA A 197 -18.92 7.48 13.14
C ALA A 197 -18.74 6.00 13.51
N MET A 198 -17.95 5.23 12.75
CA MET A 198 -17.61 3.83 13.04
C MET A 198 -16.17 3.64 13.52
N SER A 199 -15.41 4.72 13.74
CA SER A 199 -14.06 4.63 14.29
C SER A 199 -14.12 4.41 15.80
N ASP A 200 -13.09 3.79 16.36
CA ASP A 200 -12.98 3.57 17.80
C ASP A 200 -12.77 4.89 18.55
N GLU A 201 -12.00 5.81 17.96
CA GLU A 201 -11.82 7.18 18.45
C GLU A 201 -11.81 8.19 17.29
N VAL A 202 -12.47 9.33 17.52
CA VAL A 202 -12.70 10.38 16.51
C VAL A 202 -12.22 11.73 17.03
N VAL A 203 -11.29 12.33 16.29
CA VAL A 203 -10.82 13.70 16.48
C VAL A 203 -11.49 14.60 15.44
N ILE A 204 -12.04 15.74 15.85
CA ILE A 204 -12.66 16.71 14.94
C ILE A 204 -12.08 18.12 15.14
N VAL A 205 -11.70 18.79 14.05
CA VAL A 205 -11.19 20.17 14.08
C VAL A 205 -12.34 21.16 14.05
N ARG A 206 -12.41 22.07 15.02
CA ARG A 206 -13.46 23.09 15.09
C ARG A 206 -13.48 24.02 13.89
N LYS A 207 -14.68 24.46 13.47
CA LYS A 207 -14.87 25.39 12.34
C LYS A 207 -14.21 24.94 11.03
N GLN A 208 -14.00 23.64 10.88
CA GLN A 208 -13.27 23.06 9.76
C GLN A 208 -13.76 21.65 9.44
N GLY A 209 -13.85 20.79 10.46
CA GLY A 209 -14.37 19.43 10.35
C GLY A 209 -15.89 19.42 10.44
N TYR A 210 -16.53 18.70 9.52
CA TYR A 210 -17.99 18.58 9.46
C TYR A 210 -18.40 17.14 9.18
N ILE A 211 -19.40 16.61 9.90
CA ILE A 211 -19.93 15.26 9.71
C ILE A 211 -21.45 15.36 9.52
N TYR A 212 -21.99 14.83 8.44
CA TYR A 212 -23.45 14.77 8.25
C TYR A 212 -23.86 13.77 7.17
N ILE A 213 -25.04 13.15 7.32
CA ILE A 213 -25.63 12.28 6.29
C ILE A 213 -26.13 13.09 5.08
N GLY A 214 -26.56 14.33 5.32
CA GLY A 214 -26.93 15.27 4.27
C GLY A 214 -26.43 16.65 4.64
N GLY A 215 -25.60 17.25 3.79
CA GLY A 215 -25.12 18.61 4.02
C GLY A 215 -26.23 19.65 3.89
N PRO A 216 -25.95 20.93 4.21
CA PRO A 216 -26.94 22.00 4.18
C PRO A 216 -27.74 22.11 2.87
N PRO A 217 -27.16 21.92 1.66
CA PRO A 217 -27.95 21.94 0.43
C PRO A 217 -29.03 20.85 0.38
N LEU A 218 -28.74 19.66 0.90
CA LEU A 218 -29.68 18.54 0.90
C LEU A 218 -30.77 18.75 1.96
N VAL A 219 -30.41 19.24 3.15
CA VAL A 219 -31.36 19.58 4.21
C VAL A 219 -32.36 20.63 3.71
N LYS A 220 -31.86 21.70 3.10
CA LYS A 220 -32.70 22.75 2.52
C LYS A 220 -33.63 22.21 1.43
N ALA A 221 -33.12 21.36 0.54
CA ALA A 221 -33.91 20.78 -0.54
C ALA A 221 -35.02 19.83 -0.02
N ALA A 222 -34.74 19.06 1.04
CA ALA A 222 -35.66 18.06 1.58
C ALA A 222 -36.69 18.64 2.57
N THR A 223 -36.32 19.66 3.35
CA THR A 223 -37.12 20.14 4.49
C THR A 223 -37.46 21.63 4.43
N GLY A 224 -36.74 22.41 3.61
CA GLY A 224 -36.82 23.87 3.60
C GLY A 224 -36.00 24.56 4.68
N GLU A 225 -35.40 23.82 5.62
CA GLU A 225 -34.56 24.38 6.69
C GLU A 225 -33.25 24.95 6.12
N VAL A 226 -32.88 26.15 6.60
CA VAL A 226 -31.61 26.80 6.27
C VAL A 226 -30.71 26.73 7.48
N VAL A 227 -29.66 25.94 7.38
CA VAL A 227 -28.67 25.69 8.44
C VAL A 227 -27.26 25.82 7.87
N THR A 228 -26.28 26.17 8.71
CA THR A 228 -24.87 26.24 8.29
C THR A 228 -24.18 24.88 8.47
N ASP A 229 -23.01 24.66 7.85
CA ASP A 229 -22.23 23.42 8.08
C ASP A 229 -21.85 23.25 9.56
N GLU A 230 -21.49 24.35 10.25
CA GLU A 230 -21.10 24.33 11.66
C GLU A 230 -22.27 23.98 12.58
N ASP A 231 -23.45 24.58 12.34
CA ASP A 231 -24.64 24.34 13.16
C ASP A 231 -25.26 22.96 12.89
N LEU A 232 -25.10 22.43 11.67
CA LEU A 232 -25.65 21.12 11.29
C LEU A 232 -24.80 19.95 11.80
N GLY A 233 -23.48 20.06 11.69
CA GLY A 233 -22.58 18.94 11.94
C GLY A 233 -21.14 19.34 12.21
N GLY A 234 -20.91 20.53 12.79
CA GLY A 234 -19.59 21.00 13.19
C GLY A 234 -19.05 20.28 14.42
N ALA A 235 -17.84 20.66 14.83
CA ALA A 235 -17.15 20.07 15.98
C ALA A 235 -17.93 20.24 17.29
N ASP A 236 -18.55 21.40 17.52
CA ASP A 236 -19.33 21.64 18.74
C ASP A 236 -20.58 20.77 18.80
N VAL A 237 -21.23 20.49 17.67
CA VAL A 237 -22.36 19.55 17.60
C VAL A 237 -21.91 18.15 17.99
N HIS A 238 -20.84 17.65 17.38
CA HIS A 238 -20.45 16.25 17.54
C HIS A 238 -19.68 15.94 18.82
N ALA A 239 -18.93 16.90 19.38
CA ALA A 239 -18.19 16.71 20.62
C ALA A 239 -18.99 17.08 21.88
N ARG A 240 -20.07 17.86 21.77
CA ARG A 240 -20.86 18.31 22.94
C ARG A 240 -22.29 17.80 22.99
N ILE A 241 -22.91 17.55 21.83
CA ILE A 241 -24.33 17.21 21.75
C ILE A 241 -24.53 15.76 21.35
N SER A 242 -24.01 15.36 20.18
CA SER A 242 -24.32 14.04 19.62
C SER A 242 -23.39 12.92 20.11
N GLY A 243 -22.16 13.25 20.52
CA GLY A 243 -21.13 12.27 20.88
C GLY A 243 -20.60 11.44 19.70
N VAL A 244 -20.65 11.99 18.47
CA VAL A 244 -20.05 11.34 17.29
C VAL A 244 -18.54 11.57 17.23
N ALA A 245 -18.05 12.63 17.88
CA ALA A 245 -16.64 12.90 18.03
C ALA A 245 -16.24 12.86 19.50
N ASP A 246 -15.10 12.24 19.78
CA ASP A 246 -14.59 12.03 21.15
C ASP A 246 -13.65 13.16 21.57
N HIS A 247 -12.90 13.70 20.60
CA HIS A 247 -11.84 14.68 20.86
C HIS A 247 -12.03 15.96 20.03
N TYR A 248 -12.02 17.11 20.72
CA TYR A 248 -12.21 18.43 20.12
C TYR A 248 -10.87 19.13 19.89
N ALA A 249 -10.48 19.29 18.62
CA ALA A 249 -9.25 19.96 18.23
C ALA A 249 -9.47 21.43 17.84
N HIS A 250 -8.50 22.29 18.18
CA HIS A 250 -8.59 23.73 17.92
C HIS A 250 -8.12 24.12 16.52
N ASN A 251 -7.22 23.32 15.95
CA ASN A 251 -6.61 23.42 14.64
C ASN A 251 -6.04 22.03 14.27
N GLU A 252 -5.43 21.89 13.09
CA GLU A 252 -4.89 20.60 12.65
C GLU A 252 -3.66 20.15 13.45
N GLU A 253 -2.81 21.07 13.92
CA GLU A 253 -1.64 20.74 14.75
C GLU A 253 -2.08 20.06 16.07
N HIS A 254 -3.03 20.66 16.78
CA HIS A 254 -3.63 20.07 17.98
C HIS A 254 -4.33 18.73 17.67
N ALA A 255 -4.95 18.59 16.50
CA ALA A 255 -5.56 17.32 16.10
C ALA A 255 -4.52 16.19 15.94
N PHE A 256 -3.34 16.50 15.40
CA PHE A 256 -2.26 15.52 15.29
C PHE A 256 -1.63 15.20 16.64
N GLU A 257 -1.48 16.16 17.55
CA GLU A 257 -1.07 15.90 18.94
C GLU A 257 -2.02 14.93 19.64
N ILE A 258 -3.33 15.17 19.56
CA ILE A 258 -4.35 14.26 20.10
C ILE A 258 -4.23 12.88 19.45
N THR A 259 -4.14 12.81 18.12
CA THR A 259 -4.04 11.53 17.39
C THR A 259 -2.80 10.74 17.81
N ARG A 260 -1.67 11.42 18.03
CA ARG A 260 -0.44 10.81 18.52
C ARG A 260 -0.60 10.29 19.95
N ASN A 261 -1.27 11.04 20.84
CA ASN A 261 -1.59 10.60 22.20
C ASN A 261 -2.51 9.37 22.22
N ILE A 262 -3.50 9.30 21.31
CA ILE A 262 -4.34 8.11 21.14
C ILE A 262 -3.46 6.89 20.81
N LEU A 263 -2.57 7.03 19.82
CA LEU A 263 -1.68 5.97 19.37
C LEU A 263 -0.68 5.51 20.46
N GLU A 264 -0.23 6.43 21.32
CA GLU A 264 0.63 6.14 22.46
C GLU A 264 -0.07 5.26 23.52
N ASN A 265 -1.39 5.41 23.69
CA ASN A 265 -2.19 4.66 24.66
C ASN A 265 -2.69 3.31 24.14
N LEU A 266 -2.41 2.97 22.87
CA LEU A 266 -2.74 1.65 22.34
C LEU A 266 -1.89 0.56 22.98
N SER A 267 -2.48 -0.62 23.19
CA SER A 267 -1.76 -1.82 23.59
C SER A 267 -0.49 -2.03 22.75
N PRO A 268 0.65 -2.43 23.36
CA PRO A 268 1.91 -2.60 22.64
C PRO A 268 1.73 -3.45 21.38
N ALA A 269 2.37 -3.03 20.29
CA ALA A 269 2.39 -3.84 19.07
C ALA A 269 2.97 -5.22 19.40
N SER A 270 2.34 -6.29 18.92
CA SER A 270 2.88 -7.64 19.01
C SER A 270 3.58 -7.97 17.70
N PRO A 271 4.90 -7.74 17.57
CA PRO A 271 5.61 -8.05 16.33
C PRO A 271 5.52 -9.54 16.03
N PHE A 272 5.41 -9.89 14.74
CA PHE A 272 5.48 -11.28 14.33
C PHE A 272 6.86 -11.84 14.69
N ALA A 273 6.89 -12.89 15.52
CA ALA A 273 8.13 -13.44 16.07
C ALA A 273 8.96 -14.14 14.98
N LEU A 274 9.81 -13.38 14.29
CA LEU A 274 10.81 -13.86 13.34
C LEU A 274 12.21 -13.71 13.90
N ALA A 275 13.02 -14.76 13.75
CA ALA A 275 14.42 -14.74 14.17
C ALA A 275 15.23 -13.76 13.31
N ARG A 276 15.47 -12.55 13.80
CA ARG A 276 16.29 -11.54 13.13
C ARG A 276 17.76 -11.67 13.55
N SER A 277 18.65 -11.83 12.59
CA SER A 277 20.10 -11.70 12.82
C SER A 277 20.54 -10.24 12.69
N GLN A 278 21.79 -9.94 13.02
CA GLN A 278 22.36 -8.64 12.68
C GLN A 278 22.26 -8.41 11.16
N PRO A 279 21.66 -7.29 10.71
CA PRO A 279 21.61 -6.94 9.30
C PRO A 279 23.01 -6.75 8.71
N GLU A 280 23.21 -7.14 7.46
CA GLU A 280 24.42 -6.90 6.69
C GLU A 280 24.02 -6.41 5.30
N ALA A 281 24.72 -5.42 4.74
CA ALA A 281 24.48 -5.00 3.36
C ALA A 281 24.79 -6.14 2.37
N PRO A 282 24.18 -6.15 1.17
CA PRO A 282 24.64 -7.01 0.08
C PRO A 282 26.12 -6.76 -0.24
N HIS A 283 26.83 -7.79 -0.72
CA HIS A 283 28.23 -7.69 -1.11
C HIS A 283 28.44 -6.84 -2.37
N TYR A 284 27.48 -6.89 -3.30
CA TYR A 284 27.44 -6.08 -4.51
C TYR A 284 26.54 -4.86 -4.32
N ASP A 285 26.87 -3.74 -4.94
CA ASP A 285 26.08 -2.51 -4.82
C ASP A 285 24.68 -2.71 -5.41
N PRO A 286 23.59 -2.50 -4.64
CA PRO A 286 22.22 -2.57 -5.15
C PRO A 286 21.97 -1.67 -6.37
N ALA A 287 22.71 -0.56 -6.53
CA ALA A 287 22.60 0.31 -7.71
C ALA A 287 23.01 -0.38 -9.01
N GLU A 288 23.80 -1.46 -8.94
CA GLU A 288 24.16 -2.26 -10.12
C GLU A 288 22.97 -2.98 -10.75
N LEU A 289 21.84 -3.15 -10.04
CA LEU A 289 20.62 -3.76 -10.58
C LEU A 289 20.16 -3.11 -11.89
N HIS A 290 20.45 -1.81 -12.08
CA HIS A 290 20.11 -1.10 -13.31
C HIS A 290 20.82 -1.68 -14.55
N GLY A 291 22.04 -2.20 -14.40
CA GLY A 291 22.78 -2.81 -15.51
C GLY A 291 22.64 -4.34 -15.61
N VAL A 292 22.07 -4.99 -14.59
CA VAL A 292 21.84 -6.45 -14.56
C VAL A 292 20.69 -6.86 -15.48
N ILE A 293 19.61 -6.08 -15.51
CA ILE A 293 18.40 -6.43 -16.28
C ILE A 293 18.61 -6.05 -17.76
N PRO A 294 18.51 -7.00 -18.70
CA PRO A 294 18.62 -6.70 -20.11
C PRO A 294 17.56 -5.70 -20.59
N SER A 295 17.96 -4.77 -21.44
CA SER A 295 17.03 -3.83 -22.09
C SER A 295 16.11 -4.50 -23.13
N ASP A 296 16.58 -5.55 -23.80
CA ASP A 296 15.72 -6.44 -24.61
C ASP A 296 15.04 -7.47 -23.70
N ILE A 297 13.72 -7.34 -23.54
CA ILE A 297 12.88 -8.21 -22.70
C ILE A 297 12.93 -9.70 -23.10
N ARG A 298 13.42 -10.03 -24.30
CA ARG A 298 13.56 -11.41 -24.77
C ARG A 298 14.91 -12.02 -24.39
N LYS A 299 15.89 -11.20 -23.99
CA LYS A 299 17.22 -11.68 -23.63
C LYS A 299 17.16 -12.30 -22.23
N PRO A 300 17.53 -13.59 -22.07
CA PRO A 300 17.59 -14.20 -20.75
C PRO A 300 18.74 -13.61 -19.93
N PHE A 301 18.57 -13.62 -18.60
CA PHE A 301 19.61 -13.30 -17.63
C PHE A 301 19.50 -14.24 -16.42
N ASP A 302 20.55 -14.35 -15.61
CA ASP A 302 20.52 -15.16 -14.40
C ASP A 302 19.90 -14.39 -13.24
N ILE A 303 18.73 -14.84 -12.75
CA ILE A 303 18.03 -14.21 -11.63
C ILE A 303 18.85 -14.18 -10.33
N ARG A 304 19.87 -15.03 -10.21
CA ARG A 304 20.81 -15.00 -9.08
C ARG A 304 21.56 -13.67 -8.98
N GLU A 305 21.77 -12.97 -10.09
CA GLU A 305 22.40 -11.65 -10.10
C GLU A 305 21.53 -10.58 -9.43
N VAL A 306 20.21 -10.72 -9.51
CA VAL A 306 19.27 -9.88 -8.77
C VAL A 306 19.28 -10.26 -7.30
N ILE A 307 19.21 -11.56 -6.98
CA ILE A 307 19.24 -12.05 -5.59
C ILE A 307 20.51 -11.57 -4.87
N ALA A 308 21.67 -11.64 -5.53
CA ALA A 308 22.95 -11.20 -4.98
C ALA A 308 22.96 -9.73 -4.54
N ARG A 309 22.15 -8.86 -5.15
CA ARG A 309 22.06 -7.42 -4.85
C ARG A 309 20.92 -7.07 -3.89
N LEU A 310 20.16 -8.06 -3.42
CA LEU A 310 19.04 -7.89 -2.48
C LEU A 310 19.30 -8.46 -1.09
N VAL A 311 20.06 -9.56 -0.99
CA VAL A 311 20.18 -10.34 0.25
C VAL A 311 21.46 -10.03 1.03
N ASP A 312 21.38 -10.18 2.35
CA ASP A 312 22.45 -9.87 3.30
C ASP A 312 23.76 -10.61 2.95
N GLY A 313 24.84 -9.85 2.75
CA GLY A 313 26.16 -10.36 2.36
C GLY A 313 26.20 -11.10 1.02
N SER A 314 25.17 -10.94 0.18
CA SER A 314 24.93 -11.69 -1.06
C SER A 314 24.90 -13.21 -0.85
N ARG A 315 24.48 -13.65 0.33
CA ARG A 315 24.45 -15.08 0.69
C ARG A 315 23.13 -15.74 0.39
N PHE A 316 23.19 -16.85 -0.33
CA PHE A 316 22.03 -17.62 -0.76
C PHE A 316 22.30 -19.12 -0.63
N GLN A 317 21.40 -19.84 0.04
CA GLN A 317 21.42 -21.29 0.06
C GLN A 317 20.40 -21.81 -0.95
N GLU A 318 20.88 -22.12 -2.15
CA GLU A 318 20.01 -22.63 -3.20
C GLU A 318 19.48 -24.02 -2.85
N PHE A 319 18.19 -24.22 -3.12
CA PHE A 319 17.45 -25.45 -2.96
C PHE A 319 17.21 -26.08 -4.32
N LYS A 320 17.55 -27.37 -4.48
CA LYS A 320 17.40 -28.11 -5.74
C LYS A 320 18.05 -27.37 -6.92
N GLU A 321 19.29 -26.89 -6.74
CA GLU A 321 20.04 -26.11 -7.74
C GLU A 321 20.05 -26.78 -9.13
N LEU A 322 20.29 -28.09 -9.17
CA LEU A 322 20.41 -28.86 -10.41
C LEU A 322 19.08 -29.44 -10.94
N TYR A 323 17.94 -29.13 -10.33
CA TYR A 323 16.62 -29.66 -10.73
C TYR A 323 15.64 -28.54 -11.00
N GLY A 324 14.97 -28.55 -12.16
CA GLY A 324 14.08 -27.46 -12.58
C GLY A 324 14.77 -26.09 -12.57
N PRO A 325 15.90 -25.91 -13.30
CA PRO A 325 16.79 -24.74 -13.17
C PRO A 325 16.15 -23.42 -13.62
N THR A 326 15.00 -23.47 -14.32
CA THR A 326 14.23 -22.29 -14.73
C THR A 326 13.42 -21.64 -13.60
N LEU A 327 13.40 -22.25 -12.41
CA LEU A 327 12.92 -21.63 -11.17
C LEU A 327 13.99 -21.78 -10.09
N VAL A 328 14.64 -20.68 -9.76
CA VAL A 328 15.61 -20.61 -8.65
C VAL A 328 14.83 -20.53 -7.35
N CYS A 329 15.18 -21.37 -6.38
CA CYS A 329 14.56 -21.40 -5.06
C CYS A 329 15.66 -21.45 -4.01
N GLY A 330 15.54 -20.72 -2.91
CA GLY A 330 16.54 -20.83 -1.86
C GLY A 330 16.31 -19.90 -0.68
N PHE A 331 17.07 -20.14 0.38
CA PHE A 331 16.97 -19.37 1.61
C PHE A 331 18.01 -18.26 1.64
N ALA A 332 17.62 -17.10 2.17
CA ALA A 332 18.49 -15.96 2.38
C ALA A 332 18.10 -15.19 3.64
N ARG A 333 18.75 -14.05 3.86
CA ARG A 333 18.29 -13.03 4.80
C ARG A 333 18.21 -11.67 4.12
N ILE A 334 17.24 -10.85 4.53
CA ILE A 334 17.12 -9.44 4.14
C ILE A 334 16.90 -8.61 5.40
N MET A 335 17.79 -7.65 5.67
CA MET A 335 17.77 -6.83 6.88
C MET A 335 17.74 -7.68 8.17
N GLY A 336 18.42 -8.83 8.11
CA GLY A 336 18.47 -9.84 9.16
C GLY A 336 17.28 -10.79 9.21
N TYR A 337 16.17 -10.56 8.48
CA TYR A 337 15.01 -11.46 8.48
C TYR A 337 15.23 -12.66 7.57
N PRO A 338 14.89 -13.90 7.97
CA PRO A 338 14.98 -15.05 7.11
C PRO A 338 13.91 -14.98 6.02
N VAL A 339 14.28 -15.28 4.78
CA VAL A 339 13.36 -15.28 3.64
C VAL A 339 13.58 -16.51 2.76
N GLY A 340 12.50 -17.01 2.16
CA GLY A 340 12.51 -17.99 1.10
C GLY A 340 12.22 -17.31 -0.23
N ILE A 341 13.16 -17.36 -1.16
CA ILE A 341 13.06 -16.66 -2.45
C ILE A 341 12.72 -17.67 -3.54
N LEU A 342 11.75 -17.34 -4.40
CA LEU A 342 11.48 -18.00 -5.67
C LEU A 342 11.67 -17.00 -6.80
N GLY A 343 12.63 -17.24 -7.68
CA GLY A 343 12.92 -16.36 -8.82
C GLY A 343 12.84 -17.09 -10.15
N ASN A 344 12.11 -16.52 -11.12
CA ASN A 344 12.03 -17.09 -12.46
C ASN A 344 13.36 -16.88 -13.21
N ASN A 345 13.82 -17.94 -13.86
CA ASN A 345 15.07 -17.98 -14.64
C ASN A 345 14.81 -18.57 -16.03
N GLY A 346 13.61 -18.33 -16.57
CA GLY A 346 13.12 -18.91 -17.82
C GLY A 346 11.65 -19.38 -17.73
N VAL A 347 11.20 -20.10 -18.76
CA VAL A 347 9.87 -20.74 -18.81
C VAL A 347 9.73 -21.82 -17.74
N LEU A 348 8.51 -22.04 -17.24
CA LEU A 348 8.27 -23.08 -16.24
C LEU A 348 8.04 -24.46 -16.89
N PHE A 349 8.71 -25.46 -16.34
CA PHE A 349 8.48 -26.88 -16.63
C PHE A 349 7.79 -27.57 -15.45
N SER A 350 7.38 -28.83 -15.64
CA SER A 350 6.83 -29.69 -14.57
C SER A 350 7.76 -29.74 -13.35
N GLU A 351 9.06 -29.89 -13.59
CA GLU A 351 10.13 -29.96 -12.60
C GLU A 351 10.21 -28.66 -11.79
N SER A 352 10.08 -27.52 -12.46
CA SER A 352 10.09 -26.19 -11.84
C SER A 352 8.90 -26.04 -10.89
N ALA A 353 7.70 -26.44 -11.32
CA ALA A 353 6.50 -26.34 -10.50
C ALA A 353 6.55 -27.25 -9.27
N VAL A 354 6.97 -28.51 -9.41
CA VAL A 354 7.09 -29.42 -8.25
C VAL A 354 8.24 -29.02 -7.31
N LYS A 355 9.31 -28.41 -7.83
CA LYS A 355 10.37 -27.78 -7.03
C LYS A 355 9.80 -26.63 -6.20
N GLY A 356 9.12 -25.69 -6.84
CA GLY A 356 8.53 -24.52 -6.17
C GLY A 356 7.51 -24.91 -5.11
N ALA A 357 6.61 -25.87 -5.43
CA ALA A 357 5.62 -26.38 -4.48
C ALA A 357 6.27 -26.99 -3.23
N HIS A 358 7.31 -27.82 -3.41
CA HIS A 358 8.06 -28.39 -2.28
C HIS A 358 8.73 -27.26 -1.46
N PHE A 359 9.38 -26.31 -2.12
CA PHE A 359 10.07 -25.22 -1.43
C PHE A 359 9.12 -24.32 -0.61
N ILE A 360 7.94 -23.99 -1.15
CA ILE A 360 6.90 -23.24 -0.44
C ILE A 360 6.42 -24.00 0.80
N ASN A 361 6.21 -25.31 0.70
CA ASN A 361 5.83 -26.14 1.83
C ASN A 361 6.90 -26.11 2.95
N LEU A 362 8.18 -26.17 2.57
CA LEU A 362 9.28 -26.03 3.55
C LEU A 362 9.28 -24.66 4.24
N CYS A 363 9.08 -23.58 3.49
CA CYS A 363 9.00 -22.24 4.06
C CYS A 363 7.81 -22.10 5.01
N THR A 364 6.65 -22.64 4.61
CA THR A 364 5.42 -22.63 5.41
C THR A 364 5.60 -23.37 6.75
N ILE A 365 6.15 -24.59 6.71
CA ILE A 365 6.41 -25.38 7.93
C ILE A 365 7.38 -24.65 8.87
N ARG A 366 8.39 -23.97 8.30
CA ARG A 366 9.40 -23.23 9.06
C ARG A 366 8.98 -21.81 9.43
N LYS A 367 7.78 -21.38 9.04
CA LYS A 367 7.27 -20.01 9.21
C LYS A 367 8.21 -18.93 8.63
N ILE A 368 8.79 -19.21 7.46
CA ILE A 368 9.70 -18.31 6.75
C ILE A 368 8.90 -17.53 5.69
N PRO A 369 8.92 -16.19 5.71
CA PRO A 369 8.35 -15.34 4.67
C PRO A 369 8.85 -15.70 3.27
N LEU A 370 7.98 -15.59 2.28
CA LEU A 370 8.27 -15.86 0.89
C LEU A 370 8.47 -14.55 0.12
N ILE A 371 9.36 -14.57 -0.87
CA ILE A 371 9.54 -13.48 -1.82
C ILE A 371 9.54 -14.09 -3.22
N PHE A 372 8.71 -13.52 -4.10
CA PHE A 372 8.58 -13.94 -5.49
C PHE A 372 9.20 -12.89 -6.42
N LEU A 373 10.26 -13.27 -7.14
CA LEU A 373 10.86 -12.44 -8.19
C LEU A 373 10.31 -12.89 -9.55
N GLN A 374 9.28 -12.21 -10.01
CA GLN A 374 8.54 -12.61 -11.21
C GLN A 374 9.22 -12.10 -12.50
N ASN A 375 9.66 -13.05 -13.32
CA ASN A 375 10.14 -12.83 -14.68
C ASN A 375 9.72 -14.02 -15.55
N ILE A 376 8.42 -14.13 -15.81
CA ILE A 376 7.80 -15.33 -16.37
C ILE A 376 7.02 -15.03 -17.65
N THR A 377 7.24 -15.84 -18.68
CA THR A 377 6.49 -15.80 -19.94
C THR A 377 5.41 -16.88 -20.03
N GLY A 378 5.46 -17.89 -19.15
CA GLY A 378 4.47 -18.95 -19.06
C GLY A 378 5.09 -20.33 -18.79
N PHE A 379 4.26 -21.36 -18.92
CA PHE A 379 4.72 -22.74 -18.95
C PHE A 379 5.14 -23.14 -20.37
N ILE A 380 6.04 -24.11 -20.48
CA ILE A 380 6.35 -24.73 -21.78
C ILE A 380 5.09 -25.40 -22.36
N VAL A 381 4.97 -25.42 -23.69
CA VAL A 381 3.82 -26.01 -24.39
C VAL A 381 4.27 -27.14 -25.32
N GLY A 382 3.44 -28.17 -25.47
CA GLY A 382 3.69 -29.30 -26.39
C GLY A 382 3.07 -30.61 -25.92
N LYS A 383 2.77 -31.50 -26.87
CA LYS A 383 2.09 -32.80 -26.62
C LYS A 383 2.77 -33.62 -25.52
N GLU A 384 4.09 -33.69 -25.54
CA GLU A 384 4.87 -34.44 -24.56
C GLU A 384 4.71 -33.88 -23.14
N TYR A 385 4.75 -32.55 -22.98
CA TYR A 385 4.60 -31.88 -21.68
C TYR A 385 3.19 -32.05 -21.11
N GLU A 386 2.17 -31.98 -21.96
CA GLU A 386 0.78 -32.26 -21.58
C GLU A 386 0.60 -33.71 -21.11
N HIS A 387 1.11 -34.68 -21.88
CA HIS A 387 1.08 -36.09 -21.48
C HIS A 387 1.88 -36.35 -20.19
N GLY A 388 2.96 -35.60 -19.96
CA GLY A 388 3.73 -35.60 -18.71
C GLY A 388 3.01 -34.97 -17.51
N GLY A 389 1.81 -34.42 -17.71
CA GLY A 389 0.97 -33.87 -16.65
C GLY A 389 1.40 -32.48 -16.17
N ILE A 390 1.90 -31.63 -17.08
CA ILE A 390 2.32 -30.25 -16.76
C ILE A 390 1.23 -29.44 -16.06
N ALA A 391 -0.04 -29.58 -16.47
CA ALA A 391 -1.17 -28.92 -15.82
C ALA A 391 -1.30 -29.32 -14.33
N ARG A 392 -1.23 -30.63 -14.02
CA ARG A 392 -1.29 -31.14 -12.65
C ARG A 392 -0.09 -30.69 -11.82
N ASN A 393 1.10 -30.62 -12.43
CA ASN A 393 2.31 -30.18 -11.75
C ASN A 393 2.27 -28.66 -11.48
N GLY A 394 1.82 -27.85 -12.44
CA GLY A 394 1.53 -26.43 -12.25
C GLY A 394 0.50 -26.18 -11.16
N ALA A 395 -0.56 -26.98 -11.11
CA ALA A 395 -1.58 -26.89 -10.07
C ALA A 395 -1.01 -27.09 -8.64
N LYS A 396 0.01 -27.95 -8.46
CA LYS A 396 0.69 -28.10 -7.16
C LYS A 396 1.35 -26.80 -6.70
N LEU A 397 1.98 -26.07 -7.62
CA LEU A 397 2.61 -24.77 -7.32
C LEU A 397 1.55 -23.75 -6.91
N VAL A 398 0.49 -23.61 -7.70
CA VAL A 398 -0.62 -22.68 -7.40
C VAL A 398 -1.27 -23.02 -6.06
N HIS A 399 -1.53 -24.30 -5.80
CA HIS A 399 -2.09 -24.78 -4.54
C HIS A 399 -1.18 -24.44 -3.35
N ALA A 400 0.14 -24.61 -3.50
CA ALA A 400 1.10 -24.27 -2.45
C ALA A 400 1.13 -22.75 -2.19
N VAL A 401 1.17 -21.90 -3.23
CA VAL A 401 1.15 -20.44 -3.09
C VAL A 401 -0.12 -19.96 -2.38
N ALA A 402 -1.28 -20.49 -2.79
CA ALA A 402 -2.58 -20.09 -2.24
C ALA A 402 -2.72 -20.46 -0.75
N ASN A 403 -2.26 -21.65 -0.35
CA ASN A 403 -2.42 -22.16 1.02
C ASN A 403 -1.27 -21.80 1.97
N ALA A 404 -0.16 -21.23 1.46
CA ALA A 404 0.95 -20.80 2.29
C ALA A 404 0.50 -19.67 3.24
N ASN A 405 0.47 -19.97 4.54
CA ASN A 405 0.09 -19.04 5.61
C ASN A 405 1.33 -18.40 6.27
N VAL A 406 2.18 -17.82 5.45
CA VAL A 406 3.34 -16.99 5.83
C VAL A 406 3.26 -15.68 5.05
N PRO A 407 3.92 -14.60 5.48
CA PRO A 407 4.03 -13.38 4.68
C PRO A 407 4.61 -13.70 3.28
N LYS A 408 4.07 -13.08 2.23
CA LYS A 408 4.37 -13.37 0.82
C LYS A 408 4.52 -12.09 0.01
#